data_AF-X1TI70-F1
#
_entry.id   AF-X1TI70-F1
#
_cell.length_a   1.000
_cell.length_b   1.000
_cell.length_c   1.000
_cell.angle_alpha   90.00
_cell.angle_beta   90.00
_cell.angle_gamma   90.00
#
_symmetry.space_group_name_H-M   'P 1'
#
loop_
_entity.id
_entity.type
_entity.pdbx_description
1 polymer ?
#
loop_
_entity_poly.entity_id
_entity_poly.type
_entity_poly.pdbx_seq_one_letter_code
_entity_poly.pdbx_strand_id
1 'polypeptide(L)'
;EFNLSVIGASDHFPYGFLSSEISSLDDIPYKRYAMTLDEVSGYILELEHLKEKYKGKIQIKSAFEIDYFKNQEHVINRYLKDYKDKLDYILGSVHVLFGKAGIFAFDDGRFLNKYKVYDNNDEIYLEFYNTLQNMIKSKKFDFDIVSHFDLPKKFDKKAETHDLIMEKVVETLELAKKRDLAIEINSSGLRKKIREQYPSVEIIEKMYELDIPVLLGSDAHQIDEIAYEFKYIIDLLKNIGYNQLAHYNKRKRTFIEID
;
A
#
# COMPACT_ATOMS: atom_id res chain seq x y z
N GLU A 1 -17.48 -15.43 10.85
CA GLU A 1 -16.20 -15.67 11.58
C GLU A 1 -15.52 -14.36 11.94
N PHE A 2 -15.26 -13.45 10.98
CA PHE A 2 -14.55 -12.19 11.25
C PHE A 2 -15.40 -10.97 11.65
N ASN A 3 -16.73 -11.11 11.70
CA ASN A 3 -17.71 -10.04 12.00
C ASN A 3 -17.49 -8.72 11.21
N LEU A 4 -17.04 -8.82 9.96
CA LEU A 4 -16.88 -7.67 9.07
C LEU A 4 -18.18 -7.36 8.33
N SER A 5 -18.56 -6.08 8.29
CA SER A 5 -19.65 -5.57 7.46
C SER A 5 -19.18 -5.10 6.08
N VAL A 6 -17.87 -4.86 5.91
CA VAL A 6 -17.23 -4.41 4.68
C VAL A 6 -15.94 -5.21 4.45
N ILE A 7 -15.69 -5.61 3.21
CA ILE A 7 -14.41 -6.17 2.76
C ILE A 7 -14.00 -5.50 1.46
N GLY A 8 -12.72 -5.14 1.34
CA GLY A 8 -12.15 -4.64 0.10
C GLY A 8 -11.22 -5.66 -0.52
N ALA A 9 -11.38 -5.89 -1.82
CA ALA A 9 -10.44 -6.63 -2.63
C ALA A 9 -9.59 -5.64 -3.42
N SER A 10 -8.28 -5.65 -3.16
CA SER A 10 -7.30 -4.73 -3.74
C SER A 10 -6.10 -5.50 -4.27
N ASP A 11 -6.33 -6.43 -5.20
CA ASP A 11 -5.26 -7.21 -5.81
C ASP A 11 -4.27 -6.28 -6.56
N HIS A 12 -3.06 -6.78 -6.85
CA HIS A 12 -2.06 -6.01 -7.56
C HIS A 12 -2.51 -5.74 -9.00
N PHE A 13 -2.50 -4.47 -9.41
CA PHE A 13 -2.66 -4.12 -10.81
C PHE A 13 -1.41 -4.56 -11.59
N PRO A 14 -1.56 -5.19 -12.77
CA PRO A 14 -0.41 -5.60 -13.58
C PRO A 14 0.53 -4.43 -13.86
N TYR A 15 1.82 -4.70 -13.82
CA TYR A 15 2.85 -3.80 -14.33
C TYR A 15 3.85 -4.50 -15.27
N GLY A 16 3.61 -5.77 -15.60
CA GLY A 16 4.50 -6.54 -16.49
C GLY A 16 4.65 -5.93 -17.89
N PHE A 17 3.68 -5.14 -18.35
CA PHE A 17 3.76 -4.39 -19.62
C PHE A 17 4.82 -3.27 -19.61
N LEU A 18 5.36 -2.91 -18.44
CA LEU A 18 6.45 -1.93 -18.33
C LEU A 18 7.83 -2.54 -18.67
N SER A 19 7.94 -3.86 -18.82
CA SER A 19 9.20 -4.54 -19.20
C SER A 19 9.79 -4.01 -20.51
N SER A 20 8.96 -3.62 -21.48
CA SER A 20 9.42 -3.02 -22.72
C SER A 20 10.02 -1.61 -22.55
N GLU A 21 9.75 -0.95 -21.42
CA GLU A 21 10.24 0.40 -21.11
C GLU A 21 11.33 0.41 -20.04
N ILE A 22 11.45 -0.66 -19.25
CA ILE A 22 12.39 -0.78 -18.12
C ILE A 22 13.20 -2.07 -18.28
N SER A 23 14.40 -1.96 -18.86
CA SER A 23 15.25 -3.10 -19.29
C SER A 23 15.71 -4.07 -18.19
N SER A 24 15.41 -3.84 -16.90
CA SER A 24 15.72 -4.75 -15.78
C SER A 24 14.50 -5.16 -14.96
N LEU A 25 13.29 -4.79 -15.41
CA LEU A 25 12.07 -5.21 -14.72
C LEU A 25 11.80 -6.71 -14.93
N ASP A 26 12.33 -7.32 -15.99
CA ASP A 26 12.21 -8.76 -16.26
C ASP A 26 12.93 -9.64 -15.22
N ASP A 27 13.90 -9.09 -14.48
CA ASP A 27 14.53 -9.79 -13.36
C ASP A 27 13.57 -9.94 -12.16
N ILE A 28 12.51 -9.12 -12.12
CA ILE A 28 11.46 -9.17 -11.11
C ILE A 28 10.38 -10.16 -11.57
N PRO A 29 10.07 -11.21 -10.79
CA PRO A 29 9.19 -12.30 -11.21
C PRO A 29 7.70 -11.90 -11.10
N TYR A 30 7.31 -10.86 -11.85
CA TYR A 30 6.00 -10.21 -11.78
C TYR A 30 4.80 -11.15 -11.90
N LYS A 31 4.93 -12.25 -12.67
CA LYS A 31 3.87 -13.28 -12.82
C LYS A 31 3.49 -13.97 -11.51
N ARG A 32 4.29 -13.80 -10.45
CA ARG A 32 3.99 -14.29 -9.10
C ARG A 32 3.41 -13.22 -8.16
N TYR A 33 3.37 -11.97 -8.60
CA TYR A 33 2.98 -10.84 -7.77
C TYR A 33 1.64 -10.24 -8.20
N ALA A 34 1.30 -10.30 -9.49
CA ALA A 34 0.08 -9.70 -10.00
C ALA A 34 -0.54 -10.58 -11.09
N MET A 35 -1.85 -10.40 -11.27
CA MET A 35 -2.56 -10.87 -12.46
C MET A 35 -1.94 -10.29 -13.75
N THR A 36 -2.23 -10.90 -14.88
CA THR A 36 -1.90 -10.36 -16.21
C THR A 36 -2.91 -9.29 -16.66
N LEU A 37 -2.56 -8.50 -17.67
CA LEU A 37 -3.47 -7.49 -18.23
C LEU A 37 -4.80 -8.07 -18.72
N ASP A 38 -4.78 -9.27 -19.30
CA ASP A 38 -5.97 -9.91 -19.86
C ASP A 38 -6.93 -10.39 -18.75
N GLU A 39 -6.41 -10.67 -17.55
CA GLU A 39 -7.17 -11.12 -16.38
C GLU A 39 -7.87 -9.98 -15.63
N VAL A 40 -7.44 -8.73 -15.83
CA VAL A 40 -8.01 -7.53 -15.16
C VAL A 40 -9.53 -7.45 -15.36
N SER A 41 -9.99 -7.69 -16.59
CA SER A 41 -11.42 -7.67 -16.91
C SER A 41 -12.20 -8.74 -16.12
N GLY A 42 -11.63 -9.95 -15.99
CA GLY A 42 -12.20 -11.06 -15.24
C GLY A 42 -12.26 -10.78 -13.75
N TYR A 43 -11.18 -10.22 -13.17
CA TYR A 43 -11.14 -9.79 -11.77
C TYR A 43 -12.27 -8.80 -11.44
N ILE A 44 -12.45 -7.78 -12.28
CA ILE A 44 -13.49 -6.78 -12.08
C ILE A 44 -14.90 -7.38 -12.20
N LEU A 45 -15.14 -8.24 -13.19
CA LEU A 45 -16.42 -8.92 -13.37
C LEU A 45 -16.75 -9.85 -12.20
N GLU A 46 -15.75 -10.56 -11.67
CA GLU A 46 -15.93 -11.42 -10.50
C GLU A 46 -16.30 -10.60 -9.27
N LEU A 47 -15.65 -9.46 -9.03
CA LEU A 47 -16.03 -8.57 -7.93
C LEU A 47 -17.43 -7.97 -8.10
N GLU A 48 -17.82 -7.61 -9.32
CA GLU A 48 -19.20 -7.17 -9.62
C GLU A 48 -20.21 -8.29 -9.32
N HIS A 49 -19.91 -9.54 -9.70
CA HIS A 49 -20.73 -10.71 -9.38
C HIS A 49 -20.84 -10.93 -7.87
N LEU A 50 -19.72 -10.91 -7.15
CA LEU A 50 -19.66 -11.11 -5.71
C LEU A 50 -20.43 -10.00 -4.96
N LYS A 51 -20.31 -8.75 -5.39
CA LYS A 51 -21.07 -7.61 -4.86
C LYS A 51 -22.58 -7.87 -4.88
N GLU A 52 -23.11 -8.42 -5.98
CA GLU A 52 -24.54 -8.75 -6.07
C GLU A 52 -24.89 -10.01 -5.28
N LYS A 53 -24.08 -11.07 -5.38
CA LYS A 53 -24.29 -12.36 -4.67
C LYS A 53 -24.37 -12.20 -3.15
N TYR A 54 -23.57 -11.30 -2.58
CA TYR A 54 -23.49 -11.06 -1.14
C TYR A 54 -24.17 -9.77 -0.68
N LYS A 55 -24.96 -9.16 -1.56
CA LYS A 55 -25.75 -7.97 -1.24
C LYS A 55 -26.62 -8.18 0.00
N GLY A 56 -26.58 -7.20 0.90
CA GLY A 56 -27.29 -7.25 2.19
C GLY A 56 -26.64 -8.16 3.24
N LYS A 57 -25.53 -8.84 2.93
CA LYS A 57 -24.75 -9.65 3.89
C LYS A 57 -23.42 -9.01 4.24
N ILE A 58 -22.64 -8.63 3.23
CA ILE A 58 -21.37 -7.91 3.38
C ILE A 58 -21.18 -6.96 2.20
N GLN A 59 -20.66 -5.77 2.46
CA GLN A 59 -20.32 -4.82 1.41
C GLN A 59 -18.95 -5.18 0.84
N ILE A 60 -18.89 -5.56 -0.44
CA ILE A 60 -17.63 -5.83 -1.13
C ILE A 60 -17.19 -4.56 -1.87
N LYS A 61 -15.92 -4.18 -1.75
CA LYS A 61 -15.30 -3.05 -2.44
C LYS A 61 -14.34 -3.55 -3.51
N SER A 62 -14.33 -2.89 -4.66
CA SER A 62 -13.40 -3.17 -5.75
C SER A 62 -12.26 -2.18 -5.73
N ALA A 63 -11.03 -2.64 -5.69
CA ALA A 63 -9.86 -1.79 -5.68
C ALA A 63 -8.70 -2.48 -6.40
N PHE A 64 -7.64 -1.71 -6.58
CA PHE A 64 -6.32 -2.23 -6.92
C PHE A 64 -5.29 -1.66 -5.97
N GLU A 65 -4.25 -2.45 -5.73
CA GLU A 65 -2.95 -1.95 -5.31
C GLU A 65 -2.08 -1.69 -6.54
N ILE A 66 -1.62 -0.46 -6.72
CA ILE A 66 -0.88 -0.02 -7.90
C ILE A 66 0.53 0.39 -7.50
N ASP A 67 1.51 -0.30 -8.08
CA ASP A 67 2.90 0.04 -7.95
C ASP A 67 3.27 1.35 -8.67
N TYR A 68 3.99 2.21 -7.95
CA TYR A 68 4.54 3.42 -8.52
C TYR A 68 5.87 3.18 -9.22
N PHE A 69 5.90 3.49 -10.51
CA PHE A 69 7.11 3.52 -11.32
C PHE A 69 7.30 4.94 -11.87
N LYS A 70 8.41 5.59 -11.51
CA LYS A 70 8.68 6.97 -11.91
C LYS A 70 8.71 7.11 -13.43
N ASN A 71 8.03 8.13 -13.96
CA ASN A 71 7.85 8.42 -15.39
C ASN A 71 6.96 7.43 -16.16
N GLN A 72 6.40 6.41 -15.49
CA GLN A 72 5.54 5.40 -16.10
C GLN A 72 4.05 5.63 -15.82
N GLU A 73 3.69 6.73 -15.17
CA GLU A 73 2.31 7.05 -14.81
C GLU A 73 1.39 7.09 -16.03
N HIS A 74 1.90 7.53 -17.18
CA HIS A 74 1.15 7.63 -18.42
C HIS A 74 0.77 6.26 -18.99
N VAL A 75 1.66 5.27 -18.89
CA VAL A 75 1.41 3.89 -19.34
C VAL A 75 0.44 3.21 -18.40
N ILE A 76 0.66 3.32 -17.08
CA ILE A 76 -0.23 2.76 -16.06
C ILE A 76 -1.65 3.31 -16.26
N ASN A 77 -1.79 4.63 -16.40
CA ASN A 77 -3.10 5.26 -16.63
C ASN A 77 -3.77 4.79 -17.92
N ARG A 78 -3.02 4.49 -18.99
CA ARG A 78 -3.58 4.00 -20.25
C ARG A 78 -4.36 2.70 -20.06
N TYR A 79 -3.85 1.78 -19.26
CA TYR A 79 -4.48 0.50 -18.99
C TYR A 79 -5.53 0.58 -17.88
N LEU A 80 -5.31 1.45 -16.89
CA LEU A 80 -6.22 1.60 -15.76
C LEU A 80 -7.52 2.35 -16.14
N LYS A 81 -7.48 3.25 -17.13
CA LYS A 81 -8.58 4.17 -17.46
C LYS A 81 -9.94 3.47 -17.64
N ASP A 82 -9.97 2.27 -18.23
CA ASP A 82 -11.21 1.58 -18.58
C ASP A 82 -11.88 0.94 -17.35
N TYR A 83 -11.17 0.90 -16.21
CA TYR A 83 -11.62 0.30 -14.96
C TYR A 83 -11.83 1.31 -13.84
N LYS A 84 -11.28 2.54 -13.95
CA LYS A 84 -11.29 3.54 -12.86
C LYS A 84 -12.67 3.79 -12.25
N ASP A 85 -13.71 3.89 -13.09
CA ASP A 85 -15.08 4.19 -12.64
C ASP A 85 -15.76 3.02 -11.90
N LYS A 86 -15.14 1.84 -11.93
CA LYS A 86 -15.61 0.64 -11.24
C LYS A 86 -14.93 0.43 -9.88
N LEU A 87 -13.89 1.23 -9.58
CA LEU A 87 -13.11 1.11 -8.36
C LEU A 87 -13.69 1.99 -7.25
N ASP A 88 -13.76 1.42 -6.07
CA ASP A 88 -14.12 2.10 -4.83
C ASP A 88 -12.95 2.89 -4.28
N TYR A 89 -11.72 2.37 -4.38
CA TYR A 89 -10.49 3.06 -4.03
C TYR A 89 -9.28 2.49 -4.78
N ILE A 90 -8.16 3.20 -4.72
CA ILE A 90 -6.86 2.78 -5.23
C ILE A 90 -5.79 2.97 -4.15
N LEU A 91 -5.09 1.88 -3.86
CA LEU A 91 -3.87 1.86 -3.06
C LEU A 91 -2.67 2.20 -3.95
N GLY A 92 -1.82 3.13 -3.51
CA GLY A 92 -0.56 3.47 -4.16
C GLY A 92 0.61 2.94 -3.34
N SER A 93 1.45 2.12 -3.98
CA SER A 93 2.51 1.37 -3.30
C SER A 93 3.88 1.55 -3.95
N VAL A 94 4.91 1.31 -3.14
CA VAL A 94 6.30 1.22 -3.59
C VAL A 94 6.84 -0.14 -3.17
N HIS A 95 6.97 -1.08 -4.11
CA HIS A 95 7.64 -2.38 -3.88
C HIS A 95 9.01 -2.48 -4.57
N VAL A 96 9.25 -1.62 -5.57
CA VAL A 96 10.48 -1.64 -6.38
C VAL A 96 11.28 -0.37 -6.18
N LEU A 97 12.55 -0.52 -5.79
CA LEU A 97 13.49 0.61 -5.70
C LEU A 97 14.31 0.73 -6.98
N PHE A 98 14.61 1.99 -7.33
CA PHE A 98 15.48 2.37 -8.44
C PHE A 98 16.69 3.08 -7.82
N GLY A 99 17.70 2.30 -7.44
CA GLY A 99 18.69 2.76 -6.48
C GLY A 99 20.12 2.29 -6.73
N LYS A 100 20.96 2.43 -5.70
CA LYS A 100 22.38 2.05 -5.66
C LYS A 100 22.60 0.60 -6.12
N ALA A 101 21.68 -0.32 -5.80
CA ALA A 101 21.75 -1.73 -6.17
C ALA A 101 21.07 -2.09 -7.52
N GLY A 102 20.71 -1.07 -8.30
CA GLY A 102 19.89 -1.21 -9.51
C GLY A 102 18.40 -1.29 -9.19
N ILE A 103 17.65 -1.96 -10.07
CA ILE A 103 16.20 -2.17 -9.91
C ILE A 103 15.98 -3.50 -9.18
N PHE A 104 15.21 -3.48 -8.09
CA PHE A 104 14.87 -4.71 -7.36
C PHE A 104 13.61 -4.53 -6.50
N ALA A 105 12.87 -5.63 -6.30
CA ALA A 105 11.78 -5.70 -5.34
C ALA A 105 12.38 -5.80 -3.93
N PHE A 106 12.47 -4.68 -3.22
CA PHE A 106 13.20 -4.62 -1.95
C PHE A 106 12.50 -5.41 -0.84
N ASP A 107 11.20 -5.62 -0.97
CA ASP A 107 10.37 -6.32 -0.01
C ASP A 107 10.23 -7.83 -0.33
N ASP A 108 10.96 -8.35 -1.32
CA ASP A 108 11.04 -9.79 -1.62
C ASP A 108 12.37 -10.40 -1.17
N GLY A 109 12.27 -11.49 -0.41
CA GLY A 109 13.42 -12.16 0.20
C GLY A 109 14.48 -12.65 -0.78
N ARG A 110 14.12 -12.88 -2.06
CA ARG A 110 15.03 -13.28 -3.13
C ARG A 110 16.03 -12.20 -3.49
N PHE A 111 15.73 -10.93 -3.22
CA PHE A 111 16.60 -9.79 -3.51
C PHE A 111 17.38 -9.29 -2.27
N LEU A 112 17.37 -10.02 -1.15
CA LEU A 112 18.14 -9.64 0.05
C LEU A 112 19.65 -9.51 -0.20
N ASN A 113 20.20 -10.11 -1.26
CA ASN A 113 21.59 -9.89 -1.66
C ASN A 113 21.85 -8.45 -2.12
N LYS A 114 20.86 -7.75 -2.67
CA LYS A 114 20.95 -6.35 -3.11
C LYS A 114 21.19 -5.39 -1.94
N TYR A 115 20.70 -5.73 -0.74
CA TYR A 115 20.95 -4.96 0.49
C TYR A 115 22.45 -4.83 0.79
N LYS A 116 23.29 -5.78 0.35
CA LYS A 116 24.75 -5.77 0.60
C LYS A 116 25.51 -4.69 -0.18
N VAL A 117 24.87 -4.05 -1.15
CA VAL A 117 25.44 -2.93 -1.92
C VAL A 117 25.38 -1.62 -1.13
N TYR A 118 24.44 -1.53 -0.19
CA TYR A 118 24.25 -0.37 0.67
C TYR A 118 25.18 -0.43 1.87
N ASP A 119 25.60 0.73 2.34
CA ASP A 119 26.55 0.82 3.46
C ASP A 119 25.85 0.54 4.79
N ASN A 120 24.56 0.86 4.87
CA ASN A 120 23.67 0.64 6.01
C ASN A 120 22.20 0.57 5.53
N ASN A 121 21.27 0.28 6.44
CA ASN A 121 19.84 0.24 6.08
C ASN A 121 19.27 1.63 5.76
N ASP A 122 19.82 2.72 6.32
CA ASP A 122 19.29 4.09 6.14
C ASP A 122 19.23 4.47 4.66
N GLU A 123 20.22 4.08 3.85
CA GLU A 123 20.23 4.36 2.41
C GLU A 123 18.99 3.78 1.70
N ILE A 124 18.51 2.59 2.10
CA ILE A 124 17.32 1.95 1.53
C ILE A 124 16.05 2.67 1.97
N TYR A 125 15.98 3.10 3.23
CA TYR A 125 14.87 3.92 3.71
C TYR A 125 14.82 5.27 2.99
N LEU A 126 15.96 5.91 2.75
CA LEU A 126 16.04 7.16 2.01
C LEU A 126 15.58 6.97 0.55
N GLU A 127 16.00 5.90 -0.13
CA GLU A 127 15.51 5.59 -1.48
C GLU A 127 14.01 5.28 -1.50
N PHE A 128 13.50 4.57 -0.50
CA PHE A 128 12.08 4.31 -0.34
C PHE A 128 11.28 5.59 -0.15
N TYR A 129 11.64 6.43 0.83
CA TYR A 129 10.92 7.68 1.08
C TYR A 129 11.05 8.66 -0.08
N ASN A 130 12.21 8.76 -0.73
CA ASN A 130 12.34 9.55 -1.96
C ASN A 130 11.39 9.06 -3.07
N THR A 131 11.24 7.74 -3.23
CA THR A 131 10.30 7.16 -4.20
C THR A 131 8.85 7.41 -3.81
N LEU A 132 8.51 7.23 -2.53
CA LEU A 132 7.18 7.48 -1.99
C LEU A 132 6.77 8.95 -2.09
N GLN A 133 7.70 9.87 -1.81
CA GLN A 133 7.49 11.30 -2.02
C GLN A 133 7.28 11.64 -3.50
N ASN A 134 8.01 11.00 -4.43
CA ASN A 134 7.78 11.18 -5.87
C ASN A 134 6.38 10.70 -6.27
N MET A 135 5.94 9.55 -5.75
CA MET A 135 4.57 9.04 -5.94
C MET A 135 3.52 10.05 -5.47
N ILE A 136 3.64 10.53 -4.22
CA ILE A 136 2.70 11.49 -3.63
C ILE A 136 2.72 12.84 -4.38
N LYS A 137 3.88 13.32 -4.83
CA LYS A 137 3.98 14.58 -5.60
C LYS A 137 3.46 14.44 -7.04
N SER A 138 3.40 13.23 -7.59
CA SER A 138 2.99 13.02 -8.98
C SER A 138 1.51 13.32 -9.18
N LYS A 139 1.22 14.42 -9.88
CA LYS A 139 -0.14 14.79 -10.32
C LYS A 139 -0.76 13.82 -11.33
N LYS A 140 0.06 12.93 -11.91
CA LYS A 140 -0.35 11.95 -12.92
C LYS A 140 -0.62 10.58 -12.30
N PHE A 141 -0.01 10.25 -11.18
CA PHE A 141 -0.27 9.00 -10.49
C PHE A 141 -1.55 9.15 -9.65
N ASP A 142 -2.64 8.52 -10.07
CA ASP A 142 -3.96 8.68 -9.49
C ASP A 142 -4.26 7.56 -8.49
N PHE A 143 -4.32 7.90 -7.20
CA PHE A 143 -4.53 6.99 -6.09
C PHE A 143 -5.13 7.75 -4.89
N ASP A 144 -5.69 7.01 -3.93
CA ASP A 144 -6.41 7.58 -2.77
C ASP A 144 -5.72 7.33 -1.43
N ILE A 145 -4.98 6.22 -1.34
CA ILE A 145 -4.44 5.68 -0.10
C ILE A 145 -2.97 5.29 -0.30
N VAL A 146 -2.10 5.69 0.62
CA VAL A 146 -0.72 5.19 0.67
C VAL A 146 -0.69 3.86 1.42
N SER A 147 -0.15 2.81 0.78
CA SER A 147 0.01 1.48 1.39
C SER A 147 1.23 1.40 2.30
N HIS A 148 1.17 0.54 3.32
CA HIS A 148 2.30 0.08 4.15
C HIS A 148 3.50 1.06 4.29
N PHE A 149 3.22 2.22 4.90
CA PHE A 149 4.04 3.44 4.83
C PHE A 149 5.52 3.35 5.29
N ASP A 150 5.92 2.31 6.02
CA ASP A 150 7.31 2.06 6.43
C ASP A 150 7.81 0.65 6.06
N LEU A 151 7.34 0.12 4.92
CA LEU A 151 7.64 -1.22 4.39
C LEU A 151 9.12 -1.66 4.44
N PRO A 152 10.17 -0.81 4.29
CA PRO A 152 11.57 -1.25 4.36
C PRO A 152 11.93 -2.07 5.62
N LYS A 153 11.19 -1.91 6.72
CA LYS A 153 11.40 -2.67 7.96
C LYS A 153 11.01 -4.15 7.87
N LYS A 154 10.28 -4.59 6.83
CA LYS A 154 9.66 -5.94 6.68
C LYS A 154 10.54 -7.11 7.11
N PHE A 155 11.83 -7.05 6.79
CA PHE A 155 12.80 -8.11 7.07
C PHE A 155 13.56 -7.95 8.40
N ASP A 156 13.04 -7.14 9.33
CA ASP A 156 13.71 -6.72 10.56
C ASP A 156 15.05 -5.99 10.26
N LYS A 157 15.04 -5.21 9.19
CA LYS A 157 16.13 -4.35 8.72
C LYS A 157 15.77 -2.91 9.07
N LYS A 158 15.86 -2.56 10.35
CA LYS A 158 15.46 -1.24 10.86
C LYS A 158 16.45 -0.16 10.41
N ALA A 159 15.96 1.08 10.33
CA ALA A 159 16.80 2.26 10.23
C ALA A 159 17.82 2.29 11.39
N GLU A 160 19.04 2.69 11.07
CA GLU A 160 20.16 2.81 12.00
C GLU A 160 20.25 4.23 12.57
N THR A 161 19.87 5.24 11.77
CA THR A 161 19.80 6.65 12.19
C THR A 161 18.35 7.11 12.29
N HIS A 162 17.78 6.98 13.49
CA HIS A 162 16.38 7.31 13.78
C HIS A 162 15.96 8.71 13.27
N ASP A 163 16.62 9.77 13.74
CA ASP A 163 16.19 11.15 13.48
C ASP A 163 16.25 11.50 11.99
N LEU A 164 17.24 10.97 11.27
CA LEU A 164 17.37 11.14 9.82
C LEU A 164 16.18 10.56 9.07
N ILE A 165 15.75 9.35 9.44
CA ILE A 165 14.62 8.69 8.78
C ILE A 165 13.29 9.32 9.23
N MET A 166 13.17 9.72 10.50
CA MET A 166 11.97 10.40 11.00
C MET A 166 11.77 11.79 10.37
N GLU A 167 12.83 12.52 10.02
CA GLU A 167 12.72 13.74 9.20
C GLU A 167 12.03 13.42 7.85
N LYS A 168 12.44 12.34 7.18
CA LYS A 168 11.83 11.92 5.91
C LYS A 168 10.41 11.40 6.06
N VAL A 169 10.10 10.72 7.16
CA VAL A 169 8.72 10.34 7.52
C VAL A 169 7.85 11.58 7.59
N VAL A 170 8.24 12.58 8.40
CA VAL A 170 7.43 13.79 8.62
C VAL A 170 7.24 14.57 7.32
N GLU A 171 8.30 14.79 6.54
CA GLU A 171 8.19 15.41 5.21
C GLU A 171 7.18 14.66 4.31
N THR A 172 7.18 13.33 4.35
CA THR A 172 6.30 12.49 3.53
C THR A 172 4.85 12.55 4.02
N LEU A 173 4.63 12.56 5.34
CA LEU A 173 3.31 12.73 5.94
C LEU A 173 2.70 14.10 5.60
N GLU A 174 3.48 15.19 5.66
CA GLU A 174 3.04 16.52 5.26
C GLU A 174 2.60 16.56 3.80
N LEU A 175 3.32 15.86 2.90
CA LEU A 175 2.94 15.74 1.50
C LEU A 175 1.63 14.94 1.34
N ALA A 176 1.46 13.85 2.08
CA ALA A 176 0.23 13.05 2.06
C ALA A 176 -0.97 13.87 2.54
N LYS A 177 -0.80 14.61 3.65
CA LYS A 177 -1.80 15.53 4.20
C LYS A 177 -2.17 16.62 3.20
N LYS A 178 -1.17 17.28 2.59
CA LYS A 178 -1.38 18.33 1.58
C LYS A 178 -2.15 17.83 0.36
N ARG A 179 -1.96 16.55 -0.01
CA ARG A 179 -2.66 15.90 -1.11
C ARG A 179 -4.01 15.30 -0.69
N ASP A 180 -4.39 15.41 0.58
CA ASP A 180 -5.63 14.87 1.14
C ASP A 180 -5.73 13.35 1.00
N LEU A 181 -4.62 12.63 1.16
CA LEU A 181 -4.56 11.16 1.09
C LEU A 181 -4.86 10.53 2.45
N ALA A 182 -5.41 9.31 2.43
CA ALA A 182 -5.38 8.44 3.60
C ALA A 182 -4.12 7.57 3.61
N ILE A 183 -3.80 6.98 4.75
CA ILE A 183 -2.70 6.02 4.89
C ILE A 183 -3.25 4.72 5.47
N GLU A 184 -2.83 3.60 4.89
CA GLU A 184 -3.19 2.26 5.35
C GLU A 184 -2.46 1.92 6.66
N ILE A 185 -3.21 1.40 7.64
CA ILE A 185 -2.66 0.67 8.78
C ILE A 185 -2.72 -0.82 8.45
N ASN A 186 -1.60 -1.33 7.98
CA ASN A 186 -1.47 -2.66 7.42
C ASN A 186 -0.98 -3.65 8.48
N SER A 187 -1.85 -4.57 8.88
CA SER A 187 -1.55 -5.56 9.93
C SER A 187 -0.65 -6.71 9.46
N SER A 188 -0.30 -6.78 8.18
CA SER A 188 0.51 -7.87 7.64
C SER A 188 1.92 -7.91 8.19
N GLY A 189 2.45 -6.77 8.61
CA GLY A 189 3.75 -6.66 9.27
C GLY A 189 3.85 -7.47 10.58
N LEU A 190 2.73 -7.68 11.27
CA LEU A 190 2.64 -8.55 12.46
C LEU A 190 2.92 -10.02 12.12
N ARG A 191 2.68 -10.44 10.86
CA ARG A 191 3.01 -11.78 10.34
C ARG A 191 4.42 -11.87 9.75
N LYS A 192 5.12 -10.74 9.56
CA LYS A 192 6.48 -10.70 8.99
C LYS A 192 7.52 -10.71 10.12
N LYS A 193 8.81 -10.69 9.74
CA LYS A 193 9.93 -10.74 10.71
C LYS A 193 9.91 -9.57 11.69
N ILE A 194 9.45 -8.40 11.23
CA ILE A 194 9.38 -7.19 12.06
C ILE A 194 8.39 -7.30 13.23
N ARG A 195 7.33 -8.13 13.10
CA ARG A 195 6.29 -8.31 14.13
C ARG A 195 5.63 -7.01 14.60
N GLU A 196 5.45 -6.08 13.66
CA GLU A 196 4.83 -4.77 13.87
C GLU A 196 4.05 -4.42 12.61
N GLN A 197 2.88 -3.79 12.76
CA GLN A 197 2.10 -3.26 11.64
C GLN A 197 2.86 -2.17 10.87
N TYR A 198 2.42 -1.90 9.64
CA TYR A 198 2.89 -0.75 8.87
C TYR A 198 1.83 0.36 8.91
N PRO A 199 2.13 1.60 9.33
CA PRO A 199 3.42 2.01 9.88
C PRO A 199 3.59 1.71 11.37
N SER A 200 4.81 1.91 11.88
CA SER A 200 5.12 1.82 13.33
C SER A 200 4.26 2.76 14.17
N VAL A 201 4.14 2.46 15.46
CA VAL A 201 3.30 3.25 16.39
C VAL A 201 3.66 4.73 16.38
N GLU A 202 4.95 5.06 16.43
CA GLU A 202 5.45 6.44 16.40
C GLU A 202 5.00 7.21 15.15
N ILE A 203 5.01 6.56 13.99
CA ILE A 203 4.52 7.16 12.74
C ILE A 203 3.01 7.35 12.79
N ILE A 204 2.25 6.40 13.37
CA ILE A 204 0.79 6.54 13.54
C ILE A 204 0.46 7.72 14.46
N GLU A 205 1.22 7.94 15.53
CA GLU A 205 1.08 9.11 16.40
C GLU A 205 1.31 10.42 15.62
N LYS A 206 2.34 10.47 14.75
CA LYS A 206 2.57 11.61 13.85
C LYS A 206 1.48 11.81 12.81
N MET A 207 0.91 10.72 12.30
CA MET A 207 -0.25 10.78 11.41
C MET A 207 -1.45 11.40 12.12
N TYR A 208 -1.67 11.06 13.39
CA TYR A 208 -2.74 11.62 14.21
C TYR A 208 -2.52 13.12 14.47
N GLU A 209 -1.31 13.54 14.84
CA GLU A 209 -0.95 14.96 15.03
C GLU A 209 -1.23 15.82 13.78
N LEU A 210 -1.14 15.21 12.58
CA LEU A 210 -1.38 15.88 11.30
C LEU A 210 -2.82 15.70 10.78
N ASP A 211 -3.72 15.11 11.57
CA ASP A 211 -5.09 14.76 11.20
C ASP A 211 -5.15 13.96 9.88
N ILE A 212 -4.27 12.98 9.70
CA ILE A 212 -4.23 12.12 8.50
C ILE A 212 -5.25 10.98 8.67
N PRO A 213 -6.21 10.82 7.73
CA PRO A 213 -7.17 9.71 7.76
C PRO A 213 -6.50 8.35 7.61
N VAL A 214 -7.03 7.34 8.31
CA VAL A 214 -6.51 5.98 8.31
C VAL A 214 -7.57 4.96 7.92
N LEU A 215 -7.17 3.86 7.30
CA LEU A 215 -8.01 2.67 7.13
C LEU A 215 -7.22 1.41 7.47
N LEU A 216 -7.94 0.31 7.71
CA LEU A 216 -7.34 -0.97 8.03
C LEU A 216 -7.10 -1.80 6.78
N GLY A 217 -5.90 -2.39 6.68
CA GLY A 217 -5.54 -3.37 5.67
C GLY A 217 -4.97 -4.62 6.32
N SER A 218 -5.40 -5.81 5.89
CA SER A 218 -4.83 -7.07 6.40
C SER A 218 -3.81 -7.70 5.45
N ASP A 219 -3.79 -7.24 4.19
CA ASP A 219 -2.93 -7.76 3.12
C ASP A 219 -3.05 -9.30 3.02
N ALA A 220 -4.30 -9.76 3.07
CA ALA A 220 -4.62 -11.17 3.18
C ALA A 220 -4.44 -11.86 1.83
N HIS A 221 -3.53 -12.83 1.80
CA HIS A 221 -3.27 -13.74 0.68
C HIS A 221 -3.81 -15.15 0.96
N GLN A 222 -4.30 -15.39 2.18
CA GLN A 222 -4.96 -16.62 2.61
C GLN A 222 -6.19 -16.30 3.49
N ILE A 223 -7.11 -17.26 3.62
CA ILE A 223 -8.40 -17.07 4.31
C ILE A 223 -8.20 -16.68 5.79
N ASP A 224 -7.24 -17.30 6.46
CA ASP A 224 -6.91 -17.06 7.87
C ASP A 224 -6.18 -15.73 8.12
N GLU A 225 -5.77 -15.03 7.06
CA GLU A 225 -5.17 -13.71 7.15
C GLU A 225 -6.22 -12.57 7.08
N ILE A 226 -7.47 -12.88 6.73
CA ILE A 226 -8.55 -11.89 6.67
C ILE A 226 -8.74 -11.26 8.04
N ALA A 227 -8.71 -9.92 8.08
CA ALA A 227 -8.85 -9.13 9.31
C ALA A 227 -7.84 -9.47 10.41
N TYR A 228 -6.70 -10.07 10.04
CA TYR A 228 -5.67 -10.49 10.98
C TYR A 228 -5.30 -9.33 11.92
N GLU A 229 -5.43 -9.55 13.23
CA GLU A 229 -5.11 -8.58 14.29
C GLU A 229 -5.85 -7.22 14.19
N PHE A 230 -6.98 -7.13 13.48
CA PHE A 230 -7.74 -5.87 13.40
C PHE A 230 -8.20 -5.36 14.77
N LYS A 231 -8.55 -6.25 15.71
CA LYS A 231 -8.90 -5.85 17.07
C LYS A 231 -7.74 -5.12 17.77
N TYR A 232 -6.54 -5.68 17.69
CA TYR A 232 -5.34 -5.06 18.23
C TYR A 232 -5.08 -3.68 17.59
N ILE A 233 -5.20 -3.59 16.26
CA ILE A 233 -5.01 -2.31 15.55
C ILE A 233 -6.07 -1.28 15.94
N ILE A 234 -7.33 -1.70 16.11
CA ILE A 234 -8.42 -0.82 16.58
C ILE A 234 -8.13 -0.28 17.98
N ASP A 235 -7.73 -1.16 18.91
CA ASP A 235 -7.38 -0.75 20.28
C ASP A 235 -6.19 0.23 20.28
N LEU A 236 -5.18 -0.03 19.44
CA LEU A 236 -4.04 0.88 19.23
C LEU A 236 -4.49 2.26 18.73
N LEU A 237 -5.31 2.30 17.67
CA LEU A 237 -5.80 3.54 17.08
C LEU A 237 -6.62 4.37 18.08
N LYS A 238 -7.49 3.72 18.86
CA LYS A 238 -8.26 4.36 19.93
C LYS A 238 -7.38 4.96 21.02
N ASN A 239 -6.33 4.25 21.43
CA ASN A 239 -5.39 4.74 22.44
C ASN A 239 -4.62 5.97 21.96
N ILE A 240 -4.29 6.05 20.66
CA ILE A 240 -3.64 7.22 20.06
C ILE A 240 -4.63 8.40 19.95
N GLY A 241 -5.92 8.12 19.73
CA GLY A 241 -6.99 9.12 19.70
C GLY A 241 -7.87 9.08 18.46
N TYR A 242 -7.61 8.18 17.52
CA TYR A 242 -8.50 7.96 16.38
C TYR A 242 -9.85 7.41 16.84
N ASN A 243 -10.93 8.02 16.36
CA ASN A 243 -12.31 7.59 16.59
C ASN A 243 -13.01 7.14 15.30
N GLN A 244 -12.39 7.33 14.14
CA GLN A 244 -12.97 7.04 12.84
C GLN A 244 -11.96 6.40 11.90
N LEU A 245 -12.43 5.55 11.01
CA LEU A 245 -11.69 5.02 9.87
C LEU A 245 -12.21 5.63 8.57
N ALA A 246 -11.31 5.91 7.65
CA ALA A 246 -11.63 6.25 6.28
C ALA A 246 -12.35 5.09 5.60
N HIS A 247 -13.42 5.42 4.87
CA HIS A 247 -14.20 4.50 4.06
C HIS A 247 -14.32 5.07 2.66
N TYR A 248 -14.25 4.22 1.64
CA TYR A 248 -14.27 4.68 0.26
C TYR A 248 -15.42 4.05 -0.54
N ASN A 249 -16.06 4.87 -1.35
CA ASN A 249 -17.06 4.45 -2.32
C ASN A 249 -16.92 5.28 -3.59
N LYS A 250 -16.66 4.61 -4.72
CA LYS A 250 -16.37 5.28 -6.01
C LYS A 250 -15.36 6.43 -5.87
N ARG A 251 -14.20 6.14 -5.26
CA ARG A 251 -13.08 7.08 -5.01
C ARG A 251 -13.40 8.24 -4.06
N LYS A 252 -14.59 8.28 -3.45
CA LYS A 252 -14.97 9.31 -2.47
C LYS A 252 -14.76 8.80 -1.05
N ARG A 253 -13.97 9.55 -0.27
CA ARG A 253 -13.73 9.26 1.14
C ARG A 253 -14.90 9.74 2.00
N THR A 254 -15.38 8.86 2.86
CA THR A 254 -16.25 9.11 4.01
C THR A 254 -15.59 8.51 5.25
N PHE A 255 -16.27 8.54 6.39
CA PHE A 255 -15.76 7.97 7.65
C PHE A 255 -16.77 7.00 8.27
N ILE A 256 -16.25 6.01 8.97
CA ILE A 256 -17.01 5.10 9.85
C ILE A 256 -16.43 5.21 11.26
N GLU A 257 -17.28 5.21 12.29
CA GLU A 257 -16.83 5.24 13.68
C GLU A 257 -16.11 3.94 14.06
N ILE A 258 -15.13 4.06 14.97
CA ILE A 258 -14.47 2.95 15.62
C ILE A 258 -15.22 2.64 16.91
N ASP A 259 -16.05 1.60 16.87
CA ASP A 259 -16.81 1.09 18.03
C ASP A 259 -15.90 0.56 19.14
#